data_AF-A0A453II68-F1
#
_entry.id   AF-A0A453II68-F1
#
_cell.length_a   1.000
_cell.length_b   1.000
_cell.length_c   1.000
_cell.angle_alpha   90.00
_cell.angle_beta   90.00
_cell.angle_gamma   90.00
#
_symmetry.space_group_name_H-M   'P 1'
#
loop_
_entity.id
_entity.type
_entity.pdbx_description
1 polymer ?
#
loop_
_entity_poly.entity_id
_entity_poly.type
_entity_poly.pdbx_seq_one_letter_code
_entity_poly.pdbx_strand_id
1 'polypeptide(L)'
;CFPLTYYLLVMMCGANLSNLAGLSELTFDLRPEIRKSSLQVLFDTLRNHGHVFSLPLWEKVFDSVLFPIFDYVRHAIDPSGGSSQGQSAENDPAELDQDAWMYETCTLALQLVVDLFVKFYDTVHPLLKKVLSLLTSFIKRPHQSLAGIGIAAFVRLMSSAGSVFVDEKWLEVVLSLKEATTETLPDFSYIASGAYLENVPIENGDSSDKREDESQPSEDGTEETSRSRNLYFAIADAKCRAAVQLLLIQGCDGDI
;
A
#
# COMPACT_ATOMS: atom_id res chain seq x y z
N CYS A 1 -4.39 45.94 10.52
CA CYS A 1 -3.98 45.06 9.41
C CYS A 1 -4.28 43.56 9.68
N PHE A 2 -5.33 43.22 10.45
CA PHE A 2 -5.77 41.86 10.77
C PHE A 2 -7.04 41.33 10.05
N PRO A 3 -7.84 42.09 9.25
CA PRO A 3 -9.07 41.53 8.67
C PRO A 3 -8.86 40.53 7.52
N LEU A 4 -7.82 40.72 6.69
CA LEU A 4 -7.63 39.92 5.47
C LEU A 4 -7.11 38.50 5.75
N THR A 5 -6.26 38.31 6.76
CA THR A 5 -5.77 36.98 7.15
C THR A 5 -6.87 36.12 7.77
N TYR A 6 -7.78 36.71 8.54
CA TYR A 6 -8.94 36.01 9.10
C TYR A 6 -9.98 35.67 8.04
N TYR A 7 -10.28 36.57 7.10
CA TYR A 7 -11.17 36.28 5.97
C TYR A 7 -10.58 35.25 4.98
N LEU A 8 -9.26 35.26 4.75
CA LEU A 8 -8.58 34.17 4.04
C LEU A 8 -8.68 32.85 4.80
N LEU A 9 -8.41 32.83 6.11
CA LEU A 9 -8.49 31.62 6.94
C LEU A 9 -9.91 31.00 6.93
N VAL A 10 -10.94 31.84 7.01
CA VAL A 10 -12.36 31.41 6.98
C VAL A 10 -12.78 30.96 5.57
N MET A 11 -12.29 31.59 4.48
CA MET A 11 -12.50 31.10 3.11
C MET A 11 -11.66 29.85 2.78
N MET A 12 -10.53 29.64 3.44
CA MET A 12 -9.63 28.50 3.24
C MET A 12 -10.15 27.22 3.89
N CYS A 13 -10.85 27.29 5.03
CA CYS A 13 -11.31 26.10 5.75
C CYS A 13 -12.46 25.33 5.08
N GLY A 14 -13.33 26.00 4.30
CA GLY A 14 -14.54 25.39 3.73
C GLY A 14 -14.45 25.11 2.24
N ALA A 15 -14.24 26.16 1.43
CA ALA A 15 -14.30 26.06 -0.03
C ALA A 15 -13.01 25.53 -0.67
N ASN A 16 -11.85 25.67 0.00
CA ASN A 16 -10.61 25.11 -0.51
C ASN A 16 -10.41 23.65 -0.13
N LEU A 17 -10.96 23.16 0.99
CA LEU A 17 -10.83 21.74 1.33
C LEU A 17 -11.52 20.84 0.28
N SER A 18 -12.68 21.26 -0.24
CA SER A 18 -13.33 20.60 -1.38
C SER A 18 -12.52 20.68 -2.68
N ASN A 19 -11.84 21.81 -2.93
CA ASN A 19 -10.96 21.95 -4.10
C ASN A 19 -9.72 21.07 -3.98
N LEU A 20 -9.11 21.00 -2.80
CA LEU A 20 -7.98 20.12 -2.51
C LEU A 20 -8.38 18.65 -2.58
N ALA A 21 -9.57 18.29 -2.10
CA ALA A 21 -10.12 16.95 -2.26
C ALA A 21 -10.32 16.60 -3.74
N GLY A 22 -10.84 17.54 -4.55
CA GLY A 22 -10.92 17.36 -6.00
C GLY A 22 -9.55 17.15 -6.66
N LEU A 23 -8.53 17.90 -6.24
CA LEU A 23 -7.15 17.69 -6.71
C LEU A 23 -6.60 16.33 -6.27
N SER A 24 -6.92 15.88 -5.05
CA SER A 24 -6.56 14.55 -4.54
C SER A 24 -7.12 13.45 -5.44
N GLU A 25 -8.40 13.51 -5.83
CA GLU A 25 -9.01 12.54 -6.74
C GLU A 25 -8.30 12.50 -8.11
N LEU A 26 -7.88 13.67 -8.62
CA LEU A 26 -7.17 13.78 -9.89
C LEU A 26 -5.71 13.28 -9.85
N THR A 27 -5.14 13.01 -8.67
CA THR A 27 -3.76 12.51 -8.56
C THR A 27 -3.56 11.12 -9.17
N PHE A 28 -4.63 10.34 -9.37
CA PHE A 28 -4.61 9.02 -10.03
C PHE A 28 -5.39 8.99 -11.36
N ASP A 29 -5.60 10.15 -12.00
CA ASP A 29 -6.21 10.24 -13.35
C ASP A 29 -5.41 9.49 -14.44
N LEU A 30 -6.08 8.90 -15.42
CA LEU A 30 -5.39 8.14 -16.49
C LEU A 30 -4.43 9.01 -17.32
N ARG A 31 -4.61 10.33 -17.33
CA ARG A 31 -3.81 11.26 -18.13
C ARG A 31 -2.58 11.74 -17.34
N PRO A 32 -1.34 11.44 -17.77
CA PRO A 32 -0.13 11.78 -17.02
C PRO A 32 0.01 13.27 -16.67
N GLU A 33 -0.38 14.16 -17.59
CA GLU A 33 -0.31 15.60 -17.38
C GLU A 33 -1.27 16.09 -16.29
N ILE A 34 -2.45 15.47 -16.19
CA ILE A 34 -3.44 15.81 -15.15
C ILE A 34 -2.94 15.35 -13.79
N ARG A 35 -2.44 14.11 -13.68
CA ARG A 35 -1.91 13.61 -12.41
C ARG A 35 -0.75 14.44 -11.90
N LYS A 36 0.27 14.67 -12.74
CA LYS A 36 1.47 15.43 -12.38
C LYS A 36 1.11 16.85 -11.96
N SER A 37 0.27 17.52 -12.75
CA SER A 37 -0.21 18.87 -12.43
C SER A 37 -1.01 18.90 -11.12
N SER A 38 -1.93 17.96 -10.92
CA SER A 38 -2.78 17.93 -9.72
C SER A 38 -1.96 17.67 -8.45
N LEU A 39 -1.05 16.69 -8.50
CA LEU A 39 -0.15 16.38 -7.40
C LEU A 39 0.75 17.58 -7.07
N GLN A 40 1.33 18.21 -8.10
CA GLN A 40 2.17 19.39 -7.93
C GLN A 40 1.40 20.56 -7.30
N VAL A 41 0.27 20.94 -7.89
CA VAL A 41 -0.55 22.07 -7.40
C VAL A 41 -1.03 21.83 -5.97
N LEU A 42 -1.44 20.60 -5.65
CA LEU A 42 -1.88 20.21 -4.32
C LEU A 42 -0.76 20.43 -3.29
N PHE A 43 0.40 19.82 -3.50
CA PHE A 43 1.51 19.90 -2.54
C PHE A 43 2.17 21.27 -2.51
N ASP A 44 2.26 22.00 -3.63
CA ASP A 44 2.75 23.38 -3.66
C ASP A 44 1.83 24.30 -2.84
N THR A 45 0.51 24.12 -2.96
CA THR A 45 -0.48 24.89 -2.18
C THR A 45 -0.29 24.63 -0.68
N LEU A 46 -0.21 23.36 -0.27
CA LEU A 46 0.01 22.98 1.13
C LEU A 46 1.36 23.48 1.65
N ARG A 47 2.41 23.43 0.82
CA ARG A 47 3.76 23.88 1.19
C ARG A 47 3.83 25.39 1.37
N ASN A 48 3.16 26.15 0.52
CA ASN A 48 3.19 27.62 0.55
C ASN A 48 2.28 28.18 1.65
N HIS A 49 1.13 27.57 1.89
CA HIS A 49 0.13 28.09 2.80
C HIS A 49 0.03 27.35 4.14
N GLY A 50 0.64 26.18 4.29
CA GLY A 50 0.51 25.35 5.49
C GLY A 50 0.95 25.99 6.80
N HIS A 51 1.74 27.07 6.75
CA HIS A 51 2.16 27.83 7.93
C HIS A 51 1.01 28.55 8.65
N VAL A 52 -0.13 28.80 7.97
CA VAL A 52 -1.31 29.41 8.59
C VAL A 52 -2.31 28.38 9.11
N PHE A 53 -2.04 27.08 8.92
CA PHE A 53 -2.97 26.02 9.29
C PHE A 53 -2.80 25.64 10.77
N SER A 54 -3.92 25.55 11.48
CA SER A 54 -3.96 24.99 12.83
C SER A 54 -3.92 23.46 12.78
N LEU A 55 -3.57 22.82 13.90
CA LEU A 55 -3.58 21.35 14.00
C LEU A 55 -4.92 20.72 13.57
N PRO A 56 -6.11 21.21 13.98
CA PRO A 56 -7.38 20.64 13.51
C PRO A 56 -7.62 20.78 11.99
N LEU A 57 -7.05 21.82 11.37
CA LEU A 57 -7.12 21.96 9.91
C LEU A 57 -6.16 20.98 9.24
N TRP A 58 -4.95 20.81 9.77
CA TRP A 58 -4.02 19.78 9.32
C TRP A 58 -4.61 18.39 9.43
N GLU A 59 -5.28 18.05 10.55
CA GLU A 59 -5.99 16.78 10.70
C GLU A 59 -6.97 16.52 9.55
N LYS A 60 -7.79 17.52 9.20
CA LYS A 60 -8.71 17.43 8.05
C LYS A 60 -7.98 17.31 6.72
N VAL A 61 -6.87 18.02 6.53
CA VAL A 61 -6.06 17.90 5.31
C VAL A 61 -5.48 16.50 5.19
N PHE A 62 -4.93 15.93 6.25
CA PHE A 62 -4.42 14.56 6.22
C PHE A 62 -5.55 13.56 5.93
N ASP A 63 -6.66 13.64 6.67
CA ASP A 63 -7.74 12.66 6.59
C ASP A 63 -8.58 12.76 5.31
N SER A 64 -8.86 13.97 4.84
CA SER A 64 -9.80 14.22 3.72
C SER A 64 -9.13 14.57 2.41
N VAL A 65 -7.80 14.79 2.40
CA VAL A 65 -7.06 15.14 1.18
C VAL A 65 -5.86 14.24 0.98
N LEU A 66 -4.93 14.15 1.92
CA LEU A 66 -3.66 13.43 1.68
C LEU A 66 -3.82 11.90 1.70
N PHE A 67 -4.57 11.35 2.66
CA PHE A 67 -4.76 9.91 2.74
C PHE A 67 -5.64 9.34 1.62
N PRO A 68 -6.72 10.03 1.19
CA PRO A 68 -7.53 9.59 0.06
C PRO A 68 -6.77 9.45 -1.27
N ILE A 69 -5.66 10.19 -1.47
CA ILE A 69 -4.75 9.99 -2.62
C ILE A 69 -4.41 8.50 -2.79
N PHE A 70 -4.19 7.79 -1.68
CA PHE A 70 -3.74 6.40 -1.70
C PHE A 70 -4.89 5.38 -1.75
N ASP A 71 -6.15 5.82 -1.75
CA ASP A 71 -7.28 4.90 -1.77
C ASP A 71 -7.40 4.17 -3.11
N TYR A 72 -7.06 4.80 -4.22
CA TYR A 72 -7.01 4.11 -5.53
C TYR A 72 -6.09 2.88 -5.48
N VAL A 73 -4.88 3.06 -4.96
CA VAL A 73 -3.87 2.00 -4.77
C VAL A 73 -4.42 0.91 -3.85
N ARG A 74 -5.19 1.32 -2.83
CA ARG A 74 -5.81 0.36 -1.91
C ARG A 74 -6.80 -0.55 -2.62
N HIS A 75 -7.67 0.02 -3.44
CA HIS A 75 -8.73 -0.72 -4.14
C HIS A 75 -8.21 -1.49 -5.36
N ALA A 76 -7.23 -0.96 -6.09
CA ALA A 76 -6.71 -1.58 -7.32
C ALA A 76 -5.91 -2.87 -7.07
N ILE A 77 -5.31 -3.02 -5.88
CA ILE A 77 -4.37 -4.12 -5.55
C ILE A 77 -4.89 -5.00 -4.40
N ASP A 78 -6.16 -4.90 -3.99
CA ASP A 78 -6.74 -5.84 -3.03
C ASP A 78 -7.08 -7.17 -3.74
N PRO A 79 -6.43 -8.30 -3.39
CA PRO A 79 -6.73 -9.61 -3.98
C PRO A 79 -8.12 -10.16 -3.61
N SER A 80 -8.82 -9.53 -2.66
CA SER A 80 -10.11 -9.98 -2.12
C SER A 80 -11.32 -9.26 -2.74
N GLY A 81 -11.09 -8.15 -3.44
CA GLY A 81 -12.13 -7.31 -4.04
C GLY A 81 -12.45 -7.77 -5.46
N GLY A 82 -13.60 -8.41 -5.63
CA GLY A 82 -14.17 -8.77 -6.94
C GLY A 82 -14.62 -7.56 -7.77
N SER A 83 -13.74 -6.58 -8.02
CA SER A 83 -13.94 -5.64 -9.11
C SER A 83 -13.46 -6.30 -10.39
N SER A 84 -14.40 -6.98 -11.02
CA SER A 84 -14.37 -7.42 -12.41
C SER A 84 -13.99 -6.25 -13.33
N GLN A 85 -12.71 -6.09 -13.61
CA GLN A 85 -12.28 -5.75 -14.96
C GLN A 85 -11.45 -6.94 -15.42
N GLY A 86 -12.16 -7.95 -15.92
CA GLY A 86 -11.51 -9.17 -16.36
C GLY A 86 -10.48 -8.86 -17.44
N GLN A 87 -9.29 -9.41 -17.32
CA GLN A 87 -8.75 -10.36 -18.29
C GLN A 87 -7.50 -11.04 -17.74
N SER A 88 -7.58 -12.36 -17.70
CA SER A 88 -6.51 -13.31 -18.01
C SER A 88 -5.22 -13.28 -17.17
N ALA A 89 -4.91 -14.43 -16.59
CA ALA A 89 -3.58 -14.79 -16.09
C ALA A 89 -2.57 -15.01 -17.23
N GLU A 90 -2.43 -14.02 -18.12
CA GLU A 90 -1.39 -13.94 -19.12
C GLU A 90 -0.65 -12.63 -18.89
N ASN A 91 0.66 -12.73 -18.66
CA ASN A 91 1.56 -11.60 -18.50
C ASN A 91 1.58 -10.75 -19.78
N ASP A 92 0.56 -9.92 -20.00
CA ASP A 92 0.53 -8.97 -21.11
C ASP A 92 1.45 -7.79 -20.76
N PRO A 93 2.48 -7.49 -21.58
CA PRO A 93 3.38 -6.36 -21.34
C PRO A 93 2.67 -5.01 -21.15
N ALA A 94 1.42 -4.90 -21.62
CA ALA A 94 0.57 -3.72 -21.45
C ALA A 94 0.09 -3.49 -20.00
N GLU A 95 -0.16 -4.54 -19.21
CA GLU A 95 -0.58 -4.39 -17.80
C GLU A 95 0.58 -3.92 -16.90
N LEU A 96 1.80 -4.35 -17.23
CA LEU A 96 3.02 -3.92 -16.50
C LEU A 96 3.30 -2.41 -16.66
N ASP A 97 3.00 -1.85 -17.83
CA ASP A 97 3.11 -0.40 -18.09
C ASP A 97 1.99 0.39 -17.39
N GLN A 98 0.82 -0.25 -17.23
CA GLN A 98 -0.35 0.34 -16.57
C GLN A 98 -0.18 0.47 -15.05
N ASP A 99 0.63 -0.37 -14.42
CA ASP A 99 0.91 -0.23 -12.98
C ASP A 99 2.17 0.60 -12.69
N ALA A 100 3.11 0.69 -13.63
CA ALA A 100 4.36 1.42 -13.45
C ALA A 100 4.14 2.90 -13.11
N TRP A 101 3.25 3.58 -13.85
CA TRP A 101 2.95 4.99 -13.60
C TRP A 101 2.27 5.21 -12.25
N MET A 102 1.49 4.23 -11.79
CA MET A 102 0.81 4.27 -10.50
C MET A 102 1.86 4.16 -9.38
N TYR A 103 2.82 3.23 -9.48
CA TYR A 103 3.92 3.13 -8.53
C TYR A 103 4.79 4.38 -8.49
N GLU A 104 5.10 5.00 -9.64
CA GLU A 104 5.80 6.28 -9.70
C GLU A 104 5.04 7.39 -8.96
N THR A 105 3.74 7.48 -9.22
CA THR A 105 2.86 8.48 -8.59
C THR A 105 2.76 8.26 -7.08
N CYS A 106 2.62 7.00 -6.63
CA CYS A 106 2.64 6.61 -5.22
C CYS A 106 3.93 7.02 -4.53
N THR A 107 5.06 6.72 -5.17
CA THR A 107 6.40 7.01 -4.64
C THR A 107 6.55 8.50 -4.41
N LEU A 108 6.22 9.32 -5.42
CA LEU A 108 6.30 10.77 -5.32
C LEU A 108 5.33 11.32 -4.27
N ALA A 109 4.07 10.85 -4.25
CA ALA A 109 3.08 11.29 -3.29
C ALA A 109 3.49 10.98 -1.84
N LEU A 110 3.98 9.77 -1.55
CA LEU A 110 4.45 9.42 -0.21
C LEU A 110 5.67 10.24 0.22
N GLN A 111 6.62 10.49 -0.69
CA GLN A 111 7.75 11.39 -0.42
C GLN A 111 7.27 12.80 -0.05
N LEU A 112 6.31 13.34 -0.81
CA LEU A 112 5.75 14.68 -0.56
C LEU A 112 4.97 14.74 0.76
N VAL A 113 4.26 13.68 1.15
CA VAL A 113 3.60 13.60 2.48
C VAL A 113 4.64 13.63 3.60
N VAL A 114 5.72 12.85 3.49
CA VAL A 114 6.81 12.86 4.49
C VAL A 114 7.47 14.24 4.55
N ASP A 115 7.76 14.86 3.41
CA ASP A 115 8.38 16.18 3.35
C ASP A 115 7.50 17.27 3.98
N LEU A 116 6.19 17.18 3.76
CA LEU A 116 5.22 18.09 4.37
C LEU A 116 5.14 17.90 5.88
N PHE A 117 5.16 16.65 6.35
CA PHE A 117 5.19 16.31 7.77
C PHE A 117 6.44 16.89 8.45
N VAL A 118 7.61 16.71 7.85
CA VAL A 118 8.89 17.24 8.36
C VAL A 118 8.88 18.77 8.36
N LYS A 119 8.44 19.39 7.26
CA LYS A 119 8.41 20.85 7.11
C LYS A 119 7.57 21.55 8.18
N PHE A 120 6.44 20.95 8.56
CA PHE A 120 5.50 21.53 9.52
C PHE A 120 5.49 20.80 10.86
N TYR A 121 6.57 20.09 11.20
CA TYR A 121 6.65 19.18 12.34
C TYR A 121 6.15 19.80 13.65
N ASP A 122 6.53 21.05 13.93
CA ASP A 122 6.12 21.79 15.14
C ASP A 122 4.60 21.81 15.37
N THR A 123 3.81 21.76 14.28
CA THR A 123 2.34 21.72 14.35
C THR A 123 1.81 20.30 14.16
N VAL A 124 2.40 19.51 13.25
CA VAL A 124 1.82 18.23 12.79
C VAL A 124 2.37 16.99 13.50
N HIS A 125 3.35 17.11 14.39
CA HIS A 125 3.89 15.99 15.16
C HIS A 125 2.84 15.12 15.90
N PRO A 126 1.65 15.62 16.33
CA PRO A 126 0.60 14.75 16.88
C PRO A 126 0.02 13.76 15.85
N LEU A 127 0.19 14.03 14.56
CA LEU A 127 -0.28 13.20 13.45
C LEU A 127 0.69 12.08 13.07
N LEU A 128 1.84 11.97 13.76
CA LEU A 128 2.88 10.97 13.47
C LEU A 128 2.30 9.56 13.33
N LYS A 129 1.49 9.13 14.31
CA LYS A 129 0.83 7.81 14.29
C LYS A 129 -0.01 7.57 13.03
N LYS A 130 -0.68 8.59 12.51
CA LYS A 130 -1.47 8.48 11.27
C LYS A 130 -0.56 8.30 10.05
N VAL A 131 0.54 9.06 9.98
CA VAL A 131 1.56 8.90 8.93
C VAL A 131 2.18 7.50 8.99
N LEU A 132 2.60 7.03 10.16
CA LEU A 132 3.12 5.68 10.36
C LEU A 132 2.11 4.60 9.95
N SER A 133 0.83 4.78 10.30
CA SER A 133 -0.24 3.87 9.87
C SER A 133 -0.40 3.82 8.35
N LEU A 134 -0.28 4.95 7.66
CA LEU A 134 -0.27 4.98 6.19
C LEU A 134 0.93 4.20 5.65
N LEU A 135 2.15 4.50 6.11
CA LEU A 135 3.37 3.85 5.60
C LEU A 135 3.36 2.35 5.85
N THR A 136 3.02 1.92 7.06
CA THR A 136 2.91 0.50 7.41
C THR A 136 1.81 -0.20 6.61
N SER A 137 0.72 0.48 6.23
CA SER A 137 -0.30 -0.11 5.35
C SER A 137 0.22 -0.45 3.95
N PHE A 138 1.26 0.24 3.47
CA PHE A 138 1.95 -0.15 2.23
C PHE A 138 2.89 -1.33 2.47
N ILE A 139 3.67 -1.30 3.55
CA ILE A 139 4.64 -2.36 3.89
C ILE A 139 3.96 -3.72 4.07
N LYS A 140 2.80 -3.73 4.75
CA LYS A 140 2.05 -4.95 5.05
C LYS A 140 1.39 -5.62 3.83
N ARG A 141 1.41 -4.97 2.67
CA ARG A 141 0.77 -5.53 1.48
C ARG A 141 1.59 -6.67 0.89
N PRO A 142 0.94 -7.75 0.42
CA PRO A 142 1.60 -8.83 -0.31
C PRO A 142 1.93 -8.40 -1.76
N HIS A 143 2.50 -7.20 -1.93
CA HIS A 143 2.87 -6.63 -3.22
C HIS A 143 4.24 -5.96 -3.12
N GLN A 144 5.25 -6.55 -3.75
CA GLN A 144 6.66 -6.18 -3.59
C GLN A 144 6.93 -4.69 -3.90
N SER A 145 6.41 -4.15 -5.00
CA SER A 145 6.63 -2.74 -5.37
C SER A 145 6.06 -1.77 -4.34
N LEU A 146 4.78 -1.92 -3.97
CA LEU A 146 4.14 -1.09 -2.94
C LEU A 146 4.81 -1.22 -1.57
N ALA A 147 5.17 -2.43 -1.16
CA ALA A 147 5.85 -2.64 0.10
C ALA A 147 7.23 -1.95 0.09
N GLY A 148 7.98 -2.07 -1.01
CA GLY A 148 9.24 -1.34 -1.22
C GLY A 148 9.07 0.18 -1.14
N ILE A 149 8.02 0.74 -1.76
CA ILE A 149 7.70 2.17 -1.66
C ILE A 149 7.40 2.57 -0.21
N GLY A 150 6.61 1.76 0.50
CA GLY A 150 6.29 1.98 1.92
C GLY A 150 7.54 1.99 2.81
N ILE A 151 8.45 1.03 2.61
CA ILE A 151 9.73 0.95 3.32
C ILE A 151 10.58 2.19 3.02
N ALA A 152 10.74 2.55 1.75
CA ALA A 152 11.54 3.72 1.36
C ALA A 152 11.01 5.02 1.98
N ALA A 153 9.69 5.19 2.03
CA ALA A 153 9.06 6.33 2.68
C ALA A 153 9.22 6.30 4.21
N PHE A 154 9.17 5.11 4.83
CA PHE A 154 9.41 4.94 6.28
C PHE A 154 10.84 5.28 6.65
N VAL A 155 11.83 4.78 5.90
CA VAL A 155 13.25 5.13 6.06
C VAL A 155 13.44 6.63 5.89
N ARG A 156 12.87 7.24 4.84
CA ARG A 156 12.95 8.70 4.63
C ARG A 156 12.42 9.48 5.83
N LEU A 157 11.28 9.07 6.41
CA LEU A 157 10.72 9.71 7.60
C LEU A 157 11.70 9.64 8.77
N MET A 158 12.30 8.46 9.02
CA MET A 158 13.28 8.28 10.09
C MET A 158 14.53 9.13 9.85
N SER A 159 15.11 9.11 8.65
CA SER A 159 16.33 9.89 8.34
C SER A 159 16.08 11.40 8.35
N SER A 160 14.86 11.86 8.01
CA SER A 160 14.55 13.29 7.88
C SER A 160 13.99 13.93 9.15
N ALA A 161 13.26 13.16 9.97
CA ALA A 161 12.61 13.64 11.19
C ALA A 161 13.22 13.05 12.48
N GLY A 162 14.07 12.03 12.38
CA GLY A 162 14.56 11.28 13.53
C GLY A 162 15.35 12.13 14.54
N SER A 163 16.04 13.17 14.06
CA SER A 163 16.79 14.09 14.92
C SER A 163 15.90 14.97 15.81
N VAL A 164 14.64 15.16 15.44
CA VAL A 164 13.65 15.96 16.21
C VAL A 164 12.69 15.09 17.01
N PHE A 165 12.75 13.77 16.88
CA PHE A 165 11.91 12.85 17.65
C PHE A 165 12.42 12.72 19.07
N VAL A 166 11.51 12.94 20.03
CA VAL A 166 11.69 12.58 21.43
C VAL A 166 11.35 11.11 21.66
N ASP A 167 11.73 10.55 22.82
CA ASP A 167 11.54 9.13 23.16
C ASP A 167 10.13 8.60 22.91
N GLU A 168 9.10 9.40 23.25
CA GLU A 168 7.69 9.05 23.02
C GLU A 168 7.38 8.85 21.52
N LYS A 169 7.94 9.71 20.66
CA LYS A 169 7.75 9.64 19.21
C LYS A 169 8.59 8.54 18.58
N TRP A 170 9.81 8.33 19.08
CA TRP A 170 10.62 7.17 18.70
C TRP A 170 9.94 5.85 19.06
N LEU A 171 9.29 5.78 20.21
CA LEU A 171 8.52 4.60 20.60
C LEU A 171 7.37 4.33 19.62
N GLU A 172 6.63 5.35 19.19
CA GLU A 172 5.61 5.19 18.13
C GLU A 172 6.22 4.60 16.85
N VAL A 173 7.37 5.12 16.40
CA VAL A 173 8.08 4.64 15.20
C VAL A 173 8.50 3.18 15.35
N VAL A 174 9.18 2.83 16.44
CA VAL A 174 9.69 1.47 16.68
C VAL A 174 8.54 0.47 16.83
N LEU A 175 7.44 0.84 17.49
CA LEU A 175 6.26 -0.03 17.59
C LEU A 175 5.61 -0.26 16.23
N SER A 176 5.48 0.79 15.40
CA SER A 176 4.96 0.64 14.04
C SER A 176 5.87 -0.20 13.15
N LEU A 177 7.19 -0.08 13.29
CA LEU A 177 8.16 -0.91 12.57
C LEU A 177 8.08 -2.37 13.01
N LYS A 178 8.01 -2.63 14.33
CA LYS A 178 7.80 -3.96 14.89
C LYS A 178 6.53 -4.58 14.32
N GLU A 179 5.43 -3.85 14.34
CA GLU A 179 4.13 -4.30 13.81
C GLU A 179 4.21 -4.66 12.32
N ALA A 180 4.82 -3.80 11.50
CA ALA A 180 5.02 -4.08 10.08
C ALA A 180 5.88 -5.33 9.85
N THR A 181 6.95 -5.49 10.65
CA THR A 181 7.86 -6.64 10.57
C THR A 181 7.15 -7.93 10.98
N THR A 182 6.35 -7.93 12.04
CA THR A 182 5.62 -9.12 12.50
C THR A 182 4.53 -9.56 11.52
N GLU A 183 3.82 -8.60 10.93
CA GLU A 183 2.77 -8.89 9.94
C GLU A 183 3.34 -9.35 8.60
N THR A 184 4.59 -9.01 8.28
CA THR A 184 5.24 -9.39 7.01
C THR A 184 6.20 -10.56 7.19
N LEU A 185 6.07 -11.36 8.26
CA LEU A 185 6.80 -12.61 8.38
C LEU A 185 6.35 -13.59 7.28
N PRO A 186 7.26 -14.18 6.52
CA PRO A 186 6.90 -15.16 5.51
C PRO A 186 6.36 -16.43 6.19
N ASP A 187 5.16 -16.86 5.81
CA ASP A 187 4.58 -18.12 6.25
C ASP A 187 4.83 -19.23 5.22
N PHE A 188 5.60 -20.23 5.61
CA PHE A 188 5.91 -21.40 4.79
C PHE A 188 5.08 -22.64 5.18
N SER A 189 4.17 -22.53 6.14
CA SER A 189 3.41 -23.65 6.70
C SER A 189 2.63 -24.43 5.64
N TYR A 190 1.98 -23.73 4.71
CA TYR A 190 1.23 -24.32 3.60
C TYR A 190 2.10 -25.08 2.60
N ILE A 191 3.34 -24.61 2.38
CA ILE A 191 4.31 -25.26 1.50
C ILE A 191 4.90 -26.48 2.20
N ALA A 192 5.21 -26.36 3.48
CA ALA A 192 5.82 -27.41 4.29
C ALA A 192 4.84 -28.55 4.62
N SER A 193 3.54 -28.27 4.69
CA SER A 193 2.52 -29.26 5.04
C SER A 193 2.29 -30.32 3.95
N GLY A 194 2.79 -30.10 2.72
CA GLY A 194 2.54 -31.04 1.63
C GLY A 194 1.06 -31.17 1.26
N ALA A 195 0.21 -30.21 1.63
CA ALA A 195 -1.24 -30.21 1.36
C ALA A 195 -1.60 -30.26 -0.14
N TYR A 196 -0.62 -30.03 -1.02
CA TYR A 196 -0.71 -30.18 -2.48
C TYR A 196 -0.35 -31.60 -2.98
N LEU A 197 0.20 -32.47 -2.12
CA LEU A 197 0.59 -33.86 -2.43
C LEU A 197 -0.35 -34.90 -1.81
N GLU A 198 -1.18 -34.50 -0.85
CA GLU A 198 -2.01 -35.43 -0.08
C GLU A 198 -3.29 -35.79 -0.87
N ASN A 199 -3.13 -36.76 -1.78
CA ASN A 199 -4.10 -37.77 -2.27
C ASN A 199 -3.74 -38.21 -3.70
N VAL A 200 -2.55 -38.78 -3.92
CA VAL A 200 -2.37 -39.68 -5.06
C VAL A 200 -3.19 -40.93 -4.74
N PRO A 201 -4.21 -41.31 -5.54
CA PRO A 201 -4.86 -42.59 -5.37
C PRO A 201 -3.77 -43.66 -5.48
N ILE A 202 -3.49 -44.34 -4.37
CA ILE A 202 -2.70 -45.57 -4.42
C ILE A 202 -3.58 -46.55 -5.19
N GLU A 203 -3.35 -46.68 -6.50
CA GLU A 203 -3.85 -47.80 -7.28
C GLU A 203 -3.22 -49.07 -6.69
N ASN A 204 -3.86 -49.60 -5.65
CA ASN A 204 -3.71 -51.00 -5.30
C ASN A 204 -4.31 -51.78 -6.47
N GLY A 205 -3.43 -52.32 -7.29
CA GLY A 205 -3.80 -53.30 -8.30
C GLY A 205 -4.46 -54.49 -7.60
N ASP A 206 -5.78 -54.57 -7.69
CA ASP A 206 -6.48 -55.84 -7.65
C ASP A 206 -7.55 -55.87 -8.73
N SER A 207 -7.41 -56.88 -9.57
CA SER A 207 -8.23 -57.16 -10.72
C SER A 207 -9.55 -57.82 -10.30
N SER A 208 -10.69 -57.25 -10.66
CA SER A 208 -11.85 -58.05 -11.07
C SER A 208 -12.92 -57.23 -11.80
N ASP A 209 -13.21 -57.68 -13.03
CA ASP A 209 -14.39 -57.45 -13.86
C ASP A 209 -15.69 -57.00 -13.14
N LYS A 210 -16.34 -55.92 -13.66
CA LYS A 210 -17.75 -55.92 -14.13
C LYS A 210 -18.28 -54.52 -14.55
N ARG A 211 -18.65 -54.44 -15.85
CA ARG A 211 -19.82 -53.82 -16.54
C ARG A 211 -20.30 -52.38 -16.23
N GLU A 212 -20.35 -51.60 -17.34
CA GLU A 212 -21.36 -50.62 -17.81
C GLU A 212 -22.33 -49.98 -16.79
N ASP A 213 -22.24 -48.67 -16.55
CA ASP A 213 -23.18 -47.61 -17.02
C ASP A 213 -22.87 -46.25 -16.34
N GLU A 214 -23.33 -45.16 -16.97
CA GLU A 214 -23.37 -43.74 -16.55
C GLU A 214 -22.09 -42.89 -16.66
N SER A 215 -22.01 -42.19 -17.80
CA SER A 215 -21.17 -41.01 -18.01
C SER A 215 -21.62 -39.84 -17.10
N GLN A 216 -20.98 -39.71 -15.93
CA GLN A 216 -20.93 -38.45 -15.18
C GLN A 216 -19.76 -37.58 -15.68
N PRO A 217 -19.91 -36.25 -15.80
CA PRO A 217 -18.77 -35.38 -16.06
C PRO A 217 -17.84 -35.38 -14.83
N SER A 218 -16.57 -35.62 -15.07
CA SER A 218 -15.49 -35.55 -14.09
C SER A 218 -15.40 -34.17 -13.44
N GLU A 219 -15.68 -34.08 -12.14
CA GLU A 219 -15.41 -32.89 -11.29
C GLU A 219 -13.91 -32.72 -10.96
N ASP A 220 -13.08 -33.71 -11.31
CA ASP A 220 -11.67 -33.84 -10.93
C ASP A 220 -10.75 -32.70 -11.41
N GLY A 221 -11.07 -32.07 -12.55
CA GLY A 221 -10.26 -30.97 -13.10
C GLY A 221 -10.37 -29.65 -12.33
N THR A 222 -11.38 -29.48 -11.49
CA THR A 222 -11.63 -28.21 -10.76
C THR A 222 -10.84 -28.12 -9.45
N GLU A 223 -10.62 -29.25 -8.78
CA GLU A 223 -9.91 -29.27 -7.50
C GLU A 223 -8.38 -29.19 -7.65
N GLU A 224 -7.79 -29.90 -8.62
CA GLU A 224 -6.34 -29.82 -8.90
C GLU A 224 -5.92 -28.43 -9.37
N THR A 225 -6.74 -27.79 -10.21
CA THR A 225 -6.55 -26.40 -10.66
C THR A 225 -6.61 -25.43 -9.48
N SER A 226 -7.53 -25.67 -8.52
CA SER A 226 -7.68 -24.85 -7.31
C SER A 226 -6.50 -25.03 -6.35
N ARG A 227 -6.00 -26.26 -6.16
CA ARG A 227 -4.81 -26.56 -5.32
C ARG A 227 -3.55 -25.95 -5.89
N SER A 228 -3.32 -26.09 -7.20
CA SER A 228 -2.16 -25.50 -7.89
C SER A 228 -2.16 -23.98 -7.81
N ARG A 229 -3.33 -23.35 -7.95
CA ARG A 229 -3.51 -21.91 -7.77
C ARG A 229 -3.25 -21.46 -6.33
N ASN A 230 -3.72 -22.20 -5.33
CA ASN A 230 -3.46 -21.91 -3.91
C ASN A 230 -1.97 -22.03 -3.55
N LEU A 231 -1.29 -23.06 -4.05
CA LEU A 231 0.15 -23.22 -3.87
C LEU A 231 0.94 -22.09 -4.52
N TYR A 232 0.57 -21.70 -5.73
CA TYR A 232 1.18 -20.57 -6.43
C TYR A 232 1.03 -19.26 -5.62
N PHE A 233 -0.17 -18.97 -5.11
CA PHE A 233 -0.40 -17.81 -4.25
C PHE A 233 0.42 -17.85 -2.96
N ALA A 234 0.48 -19.00 -2.28
CA ALA A 234 1.27 -19.17 -1.06
C ALA A 234 2.77 -18.94 -1.30
N ILE A 235 3.32 -19.46 -2.40
CA ILE A 235 4.73 -19.25 -2.78
C ILE A 235 4.98 -17.77 -3.13
N ALA A 236 4.09 -17.14 -3.90
CA ALA A 236 4.22 -15.74 -4.27
C ALA A 236 4.16 -14.80 -3.05
N ASP A 237 3.24 -15.04 -2.12
CA ASP A 237 3.11 -14.30 -0.86
C ASP A 237 4.34 -14.49 0.03
N ALA A 238 4.78 -15.74 0.25
CA ALA A 238 5.97 -16.02 1.06
C ALA A 238 7.23 -15.38 0.48
N LYS A 239 7.40 -15.42 -0.85
CA LYS A 239 8.50 -14.74 -1.56
C LYS A 239 8.41 -13.22 -1.38
N CYS A 240 7.22 -12.64 -1.53
CA CYS A 240 7.02 -11.20 -1.33
C CYS A 240 7.36 -10.77 0.10
N ARG A 241 6.86 -11.49 1.11
CA ARG A 241 7.14 -11.23 2.53
C ARG A 241 8.62 -11.38 2.87
N ALA A 242 9.30 -12.41 2.34
CA ALA A 242 10.74 -12.56 2.50
C ALA A 242 11.52 -11.37 1.89
N ALA A 243 11.12 -10.89 0.71
CA ALA A 243 11.73 -9.71 0.10
C ALA A 243 11.51 -8.44 0.95
N VAL A 244 10.31 -8.26 1.52
CA VAL A 244 10.00 -7.16 2.44
C VAL A 244 10.89 -7.19 3.69
N GLN A 245 11.09 -8.35 4.30
CA GLN A 245 11.97 -8.51 5.45
C GLN A 245 13.42 -8.13 5.11
N LEU A 246 13.93 -8.57 3.96
CA LEU A 246 15.27 -8.20 3.50
C LEU A 246 15.40 -6.69 3.27
N LEU A 247 14.38 -6.06 2.67
CA LEU A 247 14.36 -4.60 2.45
C LEU A 247 14.28 -3.83 3.78
N LEU A 248 13.53 -4.31 4.76
CA LEU A 248 13.47 -3.72 6.11
C LEU A 248 14.83 -3.77 6.79
N ILE A 249 15.55 -4.90 6.70
CA ILE A 249 16.91 -5.05 7.23
C ILE A 249 17.86 -4.06 6.54
N GLN A 250 17.88 -4.05 5.20
CA GLN A 250 18.73 -3.15 4.42
C GLN A 250 18.45 -1.67 4.70
N GLY A 251 17.17 -1.31 4.86
CA GLY A 251 16.77 0.06 5.18
C GLY A 251 17.19 0.51 6.58
N CYS A 252 17.43 -0.42 7.52
CA CYS A 252 17.94 -0.11 8.85
C CYS A 252 19.48 -0.09 8.89
N ASP A 253 20.15 -0.88 8.06
CA ASP A 253 21.63 -0.97 8.00
C ASP A 253 22.29 0.17 7.20
N GLY A 254 21.53 0.94 6.42
CA GLY A 254 22.05 1.96 5.50
C GLY A 254 22.70 3.21 6.13
N ASP A 255 22.65 3.37 7.45
CA ASP A 255 23.15 4.55 8.19
C ASP A 255 24.06 4.19 9.40
N ILE A 256 24.92 3.15 9.27
CA ILE A 256 26.04 2.88 10.21
C ILE A 256 27.39 3.12 9.54
#